data_AF-A0A973BID2-F1
#
_entry.id   AF-A0A973BID2-F1
#
_cell.length_a   1.000
_cell.length_b   1.000
_cell.length_c   1.000
_cell.angle_alpha   90.00
_cell.angle_beta   90.00
_cell.angle_gamma   90.00
#
_symmetry.space_group_name_H-M   'P 1'
#
loop_
_entity.id
_entity.type
_entity.pdbx_description
1 polymer ?
#
loop_
_entity_poly.entity_id
_entity_poly.type
_entity_poly.pdbx_seq_one_letter_code
_entity_poly.pdbx_strand_id
1 'polypeptide(L)'
;MSESTIALFEETFGSAPQQLAFAPGRIEFIGNHTDYNGGLVMGAAVTEGITVAVAKREDRKVLLKSEIGELVETSLDSIKPVEGSASWTNYPMGVTKVLLDSGMQMEVGFNIAVTST
;
A
#
# COMPACT_ATOMS: atom_id res chain seq x y z
N MET A 1 2.53 -2.62 16.67
CA MET A 1 1.94 -2.18 15.37
C MET A 1 2.61 -2.88 14.20
N SER A 2 3.95 -2.89 14.10
CA SER A 2 4.65 -3.67 13.06
C SER A 2 4.54 -5.18 13.23
N GLU A 3 4.41 -5.69 14.46
CA GLU A 3 4.39 -7.15 14.73
C GLU A 3 3.28 -7.91 13.99
N SER A 4 2.05 -7.38 13.95
CA SER A 4 0.95 -8.02 13.23
C SER A 4 1.17 -8.02 11.71
N THR A 5 1.73 -6.94 11.16
CA THR A 5 2.06 -6.86 9.72
C THR A 5 3.20 -7.79 9.36
N ILE A 6 4.22 -7.92 10.22
CA ILE A 6 5.33 -8.88 10.05
C ILE A 6 4.77 -10.31 10.09
N ALA A 7 3.94 -10.64 11.09
CA ALA A 7 3.34 -11.97 11.20
C ALA A 7 2.49 -12.29 9.96
N LEU A 8 1.63 -11.37 9.52
CA LEU A 8 0.84 -11.54 8.30
C LEU A 8 1.73 -11.78 7.06
N PHE A 9 2.84 -11.06 6.95
CA PHE A 9 3.80 -11.21 5.86
C PHE A 9 4.47 -12.59 5.91
N GLU A 10 4.99 -12.99 7.07
CA GLU A 10 5.69 -14.25 7.26
C GLU A 10 4.76 -15.46 7.04
N GLU A 11 3.54 -15.41 7.55
CA GLU A 11 2.51 -16.45 7.35
C GLU A 11 2.12 -16.58 5.88
N THR A 12 2.05 -15.46 5.14
CA THR A 12 1.61 -15.46 3.74
C THR A 12 2.74 -15.85 2.78
N PHE A 13 3.97 -15.39 3.04
CA PHE A 13 5.08 -15.48 2.08
C PHE A 13 6.24 -16.38 2.53
N GLY A 14 6.20 -16.93 3.74
CA GLY A 14 7.19 -17.87 4.26
C GLY A 14 8.59 -17.27 4.48
N SER A 15 8.72 -15.94 4.52
CA SER A 15 9.98 -15.23 4.70
C SER A 15 9.76 -13.91 5.43
N ALA A 16 10.80 -13.39 6.08
CA ALA A 16 10.74 -12.10 6.75
C ALA A 16 10.65 -10.95 5.72
N PRO A 17 9.90 -9.88 6.01
CA PRO A 17 9.88 -8.70 5.15
C PRO A 17 11.24 -8.01 5.13
N GLN A 18 11.58 -7.38 3.99
CA GLN A 18 12.81 -6.61 3.86
C GLN A 18 12.67 -5.19 4.41
N GLN A 19 11.46 -4.62 4.35
CA GLN A 19 11.16 -3.26 4.78
C GLN A 19 9.78 -3.17 5.42
N LEU A 20 9.66 -2.22 6.34
CA LEU A 20 8.41 -1.81 6.97
C LEU A 20 8.21 -0.31 6.76
N ALA A 21 6.97 0.10 6.51
CA ALA A 21 6.60 1.51 6.47
C ALA A 21 5.24 1.72 7.14
N PHE A 22 5.06 2.89 7.76
CA PHE A 22 3.82 3.30 8.40
C PHE A 22 3.38 4.65 7.84
N ALA A 23 2.10 4.78 7.51
CA ALA A 23 1.47 6.03 7.11
C ALA A 23 0.27 6.31 8.03
N PRO A 24 0.27 7.41 8.79
CA PRO A 24 -0.84 7.74 9.67
C PRO A 24 -2.07 8.19 8.87
N GLY A 25 -3.25 7.91 9.41
CA GLY A 25 -4.47 8.61 9.06
C GLY A 25 -4.38 10.08 9.46
N ARG A 26 -5.38 10.87 9.06
CA ARG A 26 -5.42 12.30 9.38
C ARG A 26 -6.83 12.80 9.65
N ILE A 27 -6.96 13.64 10.66
CA ILE A 27 -8.16 14.44 10.90
C ILE A 27 -7.96 15.85 10.36
N GLU A 28 -9.07 16.51 10.08
CA GLU A 28 -9.10 17.91 9.71
C GLU A 28 -9.81 18.69 10.80
N PHE A 29 -9.14 19.70 11.36
CA PHE A 29 -9.71 20.55 12.40
C PHE A 29 -10.55 21.68 11.81
N ILE A 30 -10.07 22.29 10.73
CA ILE A 30 -10.75 23.38 10.02
C ILE A 30 -10.24 23.48 8.57
N GLY A 31 -11.08 23.99 7.68
CA GLY A 31 -10.78 24.15 6.26
C GLY A 31 -11.47 23.13 5.36
N ASN A 32 -12.62 22.59 5.77
CA ASN A 32 -13.35 21.62 4.95
C ASN A 32 -13.74 22.22 3.61
N HIS A 33 -13.53 21.44 2.54
CA HIS A 33 -13.82 21.82 1.16
C HIS A 33 -13.04 23.04 0.64
N THR A 34 -11.95 23.46 1.32
CA THR A 34 -11.14 24.60 0.86
C THR A 34 -9.93 24.17 0.03
N ASP A 35 -9.42 22.95 0.22
CA ASP A 35 -8.22 22.41 -0.42
C ASP A 35 -8.29 22.43 -1.95
N TYR A 36 -9.37 21.90 -2.53
CA TYR A 36 -9.57 21.93 -3.98
C TYR A 36 -9.99 23.30 -4.53
N ASN A 37 -10.25 24.27 -3.65
CA ASN A 37 -10.55 25.67 -4.00
C ASN A 37 -9.33 26.60 -3.78
N GLY A 38 -8.14 26.05 -3.45
CA GLY A 38 -6.93 26.83 -3.20
C GLY A 38 -6.90 27.57 -1.86
N GLY A 39 -7.78 27.21 -0.92
CA GLY A 39 -7.80 27.74 0.43
C GLY A 39 -6.82 27.04 1.37
N LEU A 40 -6.79 27.49 2.62
CA LEU A 40 -5.97 26.90 3.68
C LEU A 40 -6.74 25.80 4.41
N VAL A 41 -6.01 24.77 4.83
CA VAL A 41 -6.48 23.68 5.67
C VAL A 41 -5.60 23.53 6.90
N MET A 42 -6.19 23.08 8.00
CA MET A 42 -5.43 22.67 9.19
C MET A 42 -5.88 21.27 9.60
N GLY A 43 -4.96 20.32 9.50
CA GLY A 43 -5.16 18.94 9.94
C GLY A 43 -4.00 18.45 10.80
N ALA A 44 -4.19 17.28 11.38
CA ALA A 44 -3.16 16.57 12.12
C ALA A 44 -3.20 15.07 11.80
N ALA A 45 -2.02 14.46 11.79
CA ALA A 45 -1.89 13.02 11.78
C ALA A 45 -2.46 12.45 13.10
N VAL A 46 -3.18 11.34 12.99
CA VAL A 46 -3.60 10.56 14.16
C VAL A 46 -2.64 9.39 14.38
N THR A 47 -2.82 8.68 15.49
CA THR A 47 -2.00 7.51 15.84
C THR A 47 -2.35 6.27 15.02
N GLU A 48 -3.59 6.21 14.54
CA GLU A 48 -4.14 5.17 13.69
C GLU A 48 -3.64 5.32 12.24
N GLY A 49 -3.37 4.22 11.55
CA GLY A 49 -2.90 4.28 10.18
C GLY A 49 -2.68 2.92 9.54
N ILE A 50 -1.98 2.95 8.41
CA ILE A 50 -1.65 1.77 7.62
C ILE A 50 -0.19 1.41 7.85
N THR A 51 0.06 0.14 8.17
CA THR A 51 1.41 -0.42 8.19
C THR A 51 1.55 -1.38 7.01
N VAL A 52 2.68 -1.30 6.30
CA VAL A 52 3.02 -2.20 5.20
C VAL A 52 4.34 -2.89 5.46
N ALA A 53 4.40 -4.18 5.13
CA ALA A 53 5.61 -4.99 5.11
C ALA A 53 5.89 -5.44 3.67
N VAL A 54 7.11 -5.27 3.19
CA VAL A 54 7.45 -5.46 1.77
C VAL A 54 8.76 -6.24 1.62
N ALA A 55 8.81 -7.14 0.63
CA ALA A 55 10.06 -7.71 0.13
C ALA A 55 10.06 -7.80 -1.40
N LYS A 56 11.22 -7.56 -2.02
CA LYS A 56 11.43 -7.77 -3.45
C LYS A 56 11.29 -9.25 -3.79
N ARG A 57 10.81 -9.52 -5.00
CA ARG A 57 10.78 -10.85 -5.62
C ARG A 57 11.92 -10.98 -6.64
N GLU A 58 12.03 -12.16 -7.22
CA GLU A 58 12.95 -12.45 -8.34
C GLU A 58 12.26 -12.35 -9.71
N ASP A 59 10.93 -12.26 -9.73
CA ASP A 59 10.10 -12.11 -10.93
C ASP A 59 9.39 -10.74 -10.95
N ARG A 60 8.60 -10.47 -11.99
CA ARG A 60 7.83 -9.22 -12.14
C ARG A 60 6.43 -9.27 -11.53
N LYS A 61 6.11 -10.33 -10.78
CA LYS A 61 4.81 -10.47 -10.13
C LYS A 61 4.73 -9.59 -8.90
N VAL A 62 3.52 -9.19 -8.55
CA VAL A 62 3.25 -8.51 -7.29
C VAL A 62 2.19 -9.31 -6.54
N LEU A 63 2.49 -9.71 -5.31
CA LEU A 63 1.56 -10.40 -4.43
C LEU A 63 1.13 -9.46 -3.30
N LEU A 64 -0.17 -9.21 -3.18
CA LEU A 64 -0.73 -8.30 -2.20
C LEU A 64 -1.64 -9.06 -1.23
N LYS A 65 -1.40 -8.87 0.06
CA LYS A 65 -2.24 -9.40 1.13
C LYS A 65 -2.62 -8.26 2.07
N SER A 66 -3.89 -8.16 2.41
CA SER A 66 -4.37 -7.38 3.55
C SER A 66 -4.80 -8.29 4.69
N GLU A 67 -4.96 -7.74 5.89
CA GLU A 67 -5.51 -8.46 7.05
C GLU A 67 -6.91 -9.05 6.77
N ILE A 68 -7.67 -8.38 5.91
CA ILE A 68 -8.96 -8.83 5.39
C ILE A 68 -8.83 -9.28 3.94
N GLY A 69 -9.45 -10.41 3.59
CA GLY A 69 -9.55 -10.88 2.21
C GLY A 69 -8.44 -11.82 1.76
N GLU A 70 -8.52 -12.22 0.49
CA GLU A 70 -7.65 -13.22 -0.11
C GLU A 70 -6.31 -12.64 -0.59
N LEU A 71 -5.34 -13.54 -0.81
CA LEU A 71 -4.10 -13.18 -1.50
C LEU A 71 -4.41 -12.79 -2.96
N VAL A 72 -3.92 -11.64 -3.40
CA VAL A 72 -4.09 -11.15 -4.77
C VAL A 72 -2.75 -11.19 -5.51
N GLU A 73 -2.75 -11.77 -6.71
CA GLU A 73 -1.60 -11.77 -7.62
C GLU A 73 -1.84 -10.82 -8.80
N THR A 74 -0.84 -10.00 -9.12
CA THR A 74 -0.79 -9.14 -10.30
C THR A 74 0.64 -9.05 -10.85
N SER A 75 0.90 -8.16 -11.81
CA SER A 75 2.22 -7.99 -12.44
C SER A 75 2.53 -6.52 -12.72
N LEU A 76 3.82 -6.18 -12.63
CA LEU A 76 4.34 -4.87 -13.07
C LEU A 76 4.15 -4.63 -14.58
N ASP A 77 3.96 -5.70 -15.37
CA ASP A 77 3.82 -5.61 -16.83
C ASP A 77 2.41 -5.27 -17.30
N SER A 78 1.40 -5.40 -16.43
CA SER A 78 0.02 -5.15 -16.79
C SER A 78 -0.76 -4.56 -15.61
N ILE A 79 -0.33 -3.40 -15.13
CA ILE A 79 -1.04 -2.66 -14.09
C ILE A 79 -2.33 -2.08 -14.67
N LYS A 80 -3.48 -2.61 -14.23
CA LYS A 80 -4.83 -2.16 -14.62
C LYS A 80 -5.73 -2.11 -13.39
N PRO A 81 -6.73 -1.20 -13.35
CA PRO A 81 -7.72 -1.20 -12.30
C PRO A 81 -8.46 -2.53 -12.22
N VAL A 82 -8.70 -3.02 -11.00
CA VAL A 82 -9.51 -4.20 -10.71
C VAL A 82 -10.77 -3.82 -9.93
N GLU A 83 -11.84 -4.58 -10.12
CA GLU A 83 -13.13 -4.37 -9.45
C GLU A 83 -13.39 -5.43 -8.37
N GLY A 84 -14.48 -5.28 -7.63
CA GLY A 84 -14.91 -6.25 -6.61
C GLY A 84 -14.03 -6.23 -5.36
N SER A 85 -13.91 -7.38 -4.70
CA SER A 85 -13.20 -7.52 -3.41
C SER A 85 -11.70 -7.22 -3.50
N ALA A 86 -11.09 -7.31 -4.69
CA ALA A 86 -9.68 -7.01 -4.91
C ALA A 86 -9.42 -5.51 -5.21
N SER A 87 -10.45 -4.68 -5.33
CA SER A 87 -10.34 -3.26 -5.71
C SER A 87 -9.45 -2.42 -4.79
N TRP A 88 -9.24 -2.84 -3.54
CA TRP A 88 -8.30 -2.19 -2.63
C TRP A 88 -6.86 -2.22 -3.16
N THR A 89 -6.48 -3.24 -3.96
CA THR A 89 -5.14 -3.33 -4.54
C THR A 89 -4.84 -2.23 -5.55
N ASN A 90 -5.88 -1.54 -6.05
CA ASN A 90 -5.71 -0.38 -6.93
C ASN A 90 -4.94 0.77 -6.24
N TYR A 91 -5.00 0.90 -4.91
CA TYR A 91 -4.25 1.93 -4.20
C TYR A 91 -2.72 1.72 -4.29
N PRO A 92 -2.14 0.62 -3.79
CA PRO A 92 -0.70 0.37 -3.93
C PRO A 92 -0.27 0.20 -5.39
N MET A 93 -1.09 -0.42 -6.25
CA MET A 93 -0.76 -0.57 -7.66
C MET A 93 -0.83 0.75 -8.44
N GLY A 94 -1.72 1.66 -8.07
CA GLY A 94 -1.79 3.02 -8.62
C GLY A 94 -0.53 3.83 -8.30
N VAL A 95 -0.06 3.76 -7.05
CA VAL A 95 1.24 4.37 -6.65
C VAL A 95 2.38 3.75 -7.46
N THR A 96 2.41 2.42 -7.57
CA THR A 96 3.42 1.69 -8.34
C THR A 96 3.43 2.15 -9.81
N LYS A 97 2.25 2.30 -10.42
CA LYS A 97 2.10 2.81 -11.78
C LYS A 97 2.63 4.23 -11.92
N VAL A 98 2.27 5.16 -11.04
CA VAL A 98 2.76 6.55 -11.11
C VAL A 98 4.28 6.61 -10.98
N LEU A 99 4.88 5.79 -10.11
CA LEU A 99 6.34 5.73 -9.97
C LEU A 99 7.02 5.21 -11.24
N LEU A 100 6.49 4.14 -11.84
CA LEU A 100 6.97 3.61 -13.13
C LEU A 100 6.84 4.65 -14.25
N ASP A 101 5.67 5.29 -14.37
CA ASP A 101 5.40 6.35 -15.36
C ASP A 101 6.31 7.58 -15.14
N SER A 102 6.77 7.81 -13.91
CA SER A 102 7.74 8.86 -13.55
C SER A 102 9.20 8.47 -13.80
N GLY A 103 9.45 7.29 -14.38
CA GLY A 103 10.78 6.82 -14.76
C GLY A 103 11.51 6.00 -13.68
N MET A 104 10.85 5.65 -12.58
CA MET A 104 11.45 4.74 -11.58
C MET A 104 11.63 3.35 -12.19
N GLN A 105 12.86 2.85 -12.19
CA GLN A 105 13.19 1.51 -12.65
C GLN A 105 12.78 0.49 -11.59
N MET A 106 11.81 -0.37 -11.89
CA MET A 106 11.46 -1.55 -11.08
C MET A 106 11.59 -2.80 -11.94
N GLU A 107 12.77 -3.44 -11.87
CA GLU A 107 13.08 -4.65 -12.66
C GLU A 107 12.33 -5.89 -12.16
N VAL A 108 12.07 -5.93 -10.85
CA VAL A 108 11.37 -7.01 -10.16
C VAL A 108 10.17 -6.47 -9.39
N GLY A 109 9.17 -7.32 -9.20
CA GLY A 109 8.02 -7.04 -8.36
C GLY A 109 8.30 -7.33 -6.89
N PHE A 110 7.22 -7.43 -6.11
CA PHE A 110 7.32 -7.47 -4.65
C PHE A 110 6.14 -8.21 -4.01
N ASN A 111 6.38 -8.76 -2.84
CA ASN A 111 5.33 -9.18 -1.92
C ASN A 111 5.02 -8.01 -0.99
N ILE A 112 3.75 -7.76 -0.70
CA ILE A 112 3.32 -6.74 0.27
C ILE A 112 2.21 -7.29 1.17
N ALA A 113 2.38 -7.11 2.48
CA ALA A 113 1.34 -7.33 3.48
C ALA A 113 0.91 -5.98 4.07
N VAL A 114 -0.39 -5.80 4.27
CA VAL A 114 -1.00 -4.53 4.71
C VAL A 114 -1.93 -4.78 5.90
N THR A 115 -1.77 -4.01 6.97
CA THR A 115 -2.68 -3.98 8.12
C THR A 115 -3.08 -2.53 8.41
N SER A 116 -4.29 -2.31 8.88
CA SER A 116 -4.78 -1.01 9.33
C SER A 116 -5.20 -1.06 10.79
N THR A 117 -5.03 0.04 11.51
CA THR A 117 -5.52 0.21 12.89
C THR A 117 -6.54 1.32 12.96
#